data_AF-H8MV62-F1
#
_entry.id   AF-H8MV62-F1
#
_cell.length_a   1.000
_cell.length_b   1.000
_cell.length_c   1.000
_cell.angle_alpha   90.00
_cell.angle_beta   90.00
_cell.angle_gamma   90.00
#
_symmetry.space_group_name_H-M   'P 1'
#
loop_
_entity.id
_entity.type
_entity.pdbx_description
1 polymer ?
#
loop_
_entity_poly.entity_id
_entity_poly.type
_entity_poly.pdbx_seq_one_letter_code
_entity_poly.pdbx_strand_id
1 'polypeptide(L)'
;MRRSFLAPLLVLASLLACGPVPEQESPPTATRAQGLTSANGLVTLEAVGTGRPYTFATAQTGTQLYIDRTYTLTGLSPRLQGGVLLQAANDDKLYAGASQVRLGLNSAATVYVAMDRRNTVLPAWLADGTWALTDEVLATNDPSATTSNASTPMKVYVKSVPAGTLVLGGGMAAPAQGTNAQYVVVIQYASSEPGVVARFFPNLRMQGVPVLRHLSTVNVSYGTGAPVAGIPADFFGMRIEGFVTPAFTQTYTFRTSASGGVRLWVNGQLLVDDWFEHAVEQRSGSIALSQDVPASVVLEFFDAEAAASLLLQWQSPSQPWQTVPVSRLETPALPLPRPLGAHCTAGTQCRSGGCSVFPVGNVTIWNEGDAVCTPEVAEGQPGLKAEYFTSEFLYNRATVRREALLGTYWGASSPAPGVPADRWSARWSATLTAPTTGTYTLRTNTEDGVRLWLDGVLLVDNWMEAEGGQTHDVAVPLTANSPHDLVMEFFEGYGDAHAQLSWTGPGIPWQTVTTALSTPPHFTCRPHGSQCRSNEDCCGGFCSVSPVGNVTIWNEGATVCGPR
;
A
#
# COMPACT_ATOMS: atom_id res chain seq x y z
N MET A 1 18.33 74.43 -72.99
CA MET A 1 17.14 75.27 -73.26
C MET A 1 15.90 74.55 -72.75
N ARG A 2 15.05 75.30 -72.04
CA ARG A 2 13.59 75.18 -71.84
C ARG A 2 12.96 73.91 -71.23
N ARG A 3 12.35 74.22 -70.07
CA ARG A 3 11.29 73.62 -69.26
C ARG A 3 10.10 72.93 -69.98
N SER A 4 9.66 71.85 -69.32
CA SER A 4 8.28 71.48 -68.92
C SER A 4 7.20 71.20 -69.98
N PHE A 5 6.49 70.06 -69.83
CA PHE A 5 5.04 69.99 -69.52
C PHE A 5 4.61 68.57 -69.08
N LEU A 6 3.55 68.51 -68.28
CA LEU A 6 3.04 67.40 -67.45
C LEU A 6 2.09 66.40 -68.17
N ALA A 7 1.89 65.26 -67.48
CA ALA A 7 0.67 64.44 -67.29
C ALA A 7 0.57 63.10 -68.07
N PRO A 8 -0.19 62.10 -67.57
CA PRO A 8 -0.21 61.51 -66.22
C PRO A 8 0.11 60.00 -66.25
N LEU A 9 0.59 59.42 -65.14
CA LEU A 9 0.77 57.97 -65.00
C LEU A 9 -0.59 57.29 -64.79
N LEU A 10 -1.00 56.46 -65.76
CA LEU A 10 -2.04 55.46 -65.59
C LEU A 10 -1.42 54.28 -64.81
N VAL A 11 -1.79 54.10 -63.55
CA VAL A 11 -1.48 52.87 -62.80
C VAL A 11 -2.56 51.85 -63.15
N LEU A 12 -2.21 50.85 -63.98
CA LEU A 12 -2.97 49.62 -64.08
C LEU A 12 -2.78 48.86 -62.76
N ALA A 13 -3.79 48.91 -61.90
CA ALA A 13 -3.89 48.00 -60.76
C ALA A 13 -4.21 46.59 -61.29
N SER A 14 -3.20 45.73 -61.36
CA SER A 14 -3.41 44.29 -61.39
C SER A 14 -4.03 43.88 -60.06
N LEU A 15 -5.36 43.65 -60.06
CA LEU A 15 -6.07 42.91 -59.03
C LEU A 15 -5.52 41.48 -59.00
N LEU A 16 -4.47 41.24 -58.21
CA LEU A 16 -4.33 39.94 -57.58
C LEU A 16 -5.36 39.90 -56.46
N ALA A 17 -6.40 39.10 -56.65
CA ALA A 17 -7.24 38.66 -55.56
C ALA A 17 -6.34 37.96 -54.53
N CYS A 18 -6.13 38.58 -53.38
CA CYS A 18 -5.72 37.85 -52.18
C CYS A 18 -6.84 36.85 -51.89
N GLY A 19 -6.59 35.58 -52.20
CA GLY A 19 -7.31 34.50 -51.53
C GLY A 19 -7.10 34.62 -50.02
N PRO A 20 -8.03 34.09 -49.20
CA PRO A 20 -7.87 34.09 -47.76
C PRO A 20 -6.52 33.46 -47.42
N VAL A 21 -5.70 34.20 -46.68
CA VAL A 21 -4.48 33.69 -46.06
C VAL A 21 -4.91 32.45 -45.26
N PRO A 22 -4.26 31.27 -45.44
CA PRO A 22 -4.52 30.16 -44.54
C PRO A 22 -4.17 30.67 -43.14
N GLU A 23 -5.19 30.72 -42.29
CA GLU A 23 -5.08 31.14 -40.90
C GLU A 23 -4.01 30.25 -40.27
N GLN A 24 -2.83 30.81 -40.08
CA GLN A 24 -1.75 30.16 -39.39
C GLN A 24 -2.26 30.03 -37.95
N GLU A 25 -2.64 28.81 -37.57
CA GLU A 25 -3.08 28.50 -36.21
C GLU A 25 -2.09 29.14 -35.25
N SER A 26 -2.58 30.11 -34.49
CA SER A 26 -1.86 30.67 -33.37
C SER A 26 -1.49 29.51 -32.45
N PRO A 27 -0.25 29.46 -31.91
CA PRO A 27 0.07 28.48 -30.89
C PRO A 27 -0.97 28.62 -29.78
N PRO A 28 -1.48 27.52 -29.22
CA PRO A 28 -2.56 27.58 -28.26
C PRO A 28 -2.18 28.57 -27.18
N THR A 29 -2.97 29.63 -27.08
CA THR A 29 -2.86 30.61 -26.00
C THR A 29 -2.81 29.80 -24.72
N ALA A 30 -1.68 29.83 -24.01
CA ALA A 30 -1.46 29.02 -22.82
C ALA A 30 -2.48 29.45 -21.76
N THR A 31 -3.66 28.82 -21.79
CA THR A 31 -4.66 28.89 -20.75
C THR A 31 -3.93 28.51 -19.48
N ARG A 32 -3.98 29.41 -18.49
CA ARG A 32 -3.42 29.17 -17.14
C ARG A 32 -3.77 27.74 -16.75
N ALA A 33 -2.77 26.91 -16.41
CA ALA A 33 -2.86 25.44 -16.33
C ALA A 33 -3.95 24.85 -15.41
N GLN A 34 -4.76 25.69 -14.76
CA GLN A 34 -5.83 25.33 -13.84
C GLN A 34 -7.09 24.92 -14.62
N GLY A 35 -7.59 23.72 -14.35
CA GLY A 35 -8.81 23.17 -14.94
C GLY A 35 -8.59 22.38 -16.23
N LEU A 36 -7.34 22.11 -16.65
CA LEU A 36 -7.08 21.21 -17.77
C LEU A 36 -7.45 19.77 -17.37
N THR A 37 -8.26 19.09 -18.16
CA THR A 37 -8.63 17.69 -17.92
C THR A 37 -7.97 16.77 -18.94
N SER A 38 -7.54 15.57 -18.52
CA SER A 38 -7.03 14.54 -19.41
C SER A 38 -8.07 14.11 -20.44
N ALA A 39 -7.64 13.58 -21.59
CA ALA A 39 -8.55 13.21 -22.69
C ALA A 39 -9.65 12.21 -22.29
N ASN A 40 -9.38 11.36 -21.29
CA ASN A 40 -10.35 10.39 -20.75
C ASN A 40 -11.25 10.99 -19.64
N GLY A 41 -11.09 12.26 -19.28
CA GLY A 41 -11.92 12.93 -18.27
C GLY A 41 -11.58 12.58 -16.82
N LEU A 42 -10.51 11.82 -16.57
CA LEU A 42 -10.27 11.23 -15.25
C LEU A 42 -9.27 12.00 -14.37
N VAL A 43 -8.32 12.75 -14.95
CA VAL A 43 -7.42 13.65 -14.22
C VAL A 43 -7.81 15.08 -14.56
N THR A 44 -7.93 15.95 -13.56
CA THR A 44 -7.94 17.39 -13.77
C THR A 44 -6.70 18.01 -13.12
N LEU A 45 -5.97 18.84 -13.84
CA LEU A 45 -4.89 19.65 -13.29
C LEU A 45 -5.49 20.88 -12.61
N GLU A 46 -5.52 20.88 -11.28
CA GLU A 46 -6.15 21.94 -10.49
C GLU A 46 -5.20 23.13 -10.27
N ALA A 47 -3.91 22.86 -10.05
CA ALA A 47 -2.91 23.90 -9.84
C ALA A 47 -1.49 23.42 -10.15
N VAL A 48 -0.66 24.36 -10.61
CA VAL A 48 0.79 24.22 -10.74
C VAL A 48 1.45 25.31 -9.90
N GLY A 49 2.34 24.92 -8.98
CA GLY A 49 2.95 25.81 -7.99
C GLY A 49 3.80 26.93 -8.59
N THR A 50 4.36 26.73 -9.79
CA THR A 50 5.10 27.75 -10.55
C THR A 50 4.22 28.59 -11.47
N GLY A 51 2.96 28.18 -11.67
CA GLY A 51 2.05 28.78 -12.65
C GLY A 51 2.41 28.50 -14.11
N ARG A 52 3.47 27.75 -14.40
CA ARG A 52 3.83 27.35 -15.76
C ARG A 52 2.77 26.42 -16.37
N PRO A 53 2.61 26.42 -17.71
CA PRO A 53 1.74 25.45 -18.37
C PRO A 53 2.24 24.04 -18.12
N TYR A 54 1.31 23.10 -17.92
CA TYR A 54 1.52 21.65 -17.92
C TYR A 54 0.45 21.09 -18.87
N THR A 55 0.66 19.89 -19.41
CA THR A 55 -0.37 19.22 -20.21
C THR A 55 -0.43 17.73 -19.91
N PHE A 56 -1.38 17.02 -20.52
CA PHE A 56 -1.48 15.57 -20.45
C PHE A 56 -1.19 14.94 -21.82
N ALA A 57 -0.60 13.75 -21.79
CA ALA A 57 -0.48 12.86 -22.94
C ALA A 57 -0.74 11.42 -22.51
N THR A 58 -0.78 10.52 -23.49
CA THR A 58 -0.77 9.07 -23.25
C THR A 58 0.67 8.60 -23.10
N ALA A 59 0.99 7.90 -22.01
CA ALA A 59 2.29 7.28 -21.80
C ALA A 59 2.48 6.13 -22.78
N GLN A 60 3.37 6.30 -23.77
CA GLN A 60 3.78 5.27 -24.72
C GLN A 60 5.17 5.61 -25.24
N THR A 61 5.89 4.63 -25.80
CA THR A 61 7.20 4.89 -26.41
C THR A 61 7.05 5.93 -27.52
N GLY A 62 7.95 6.92 -27.54
CA GLY A 62 7.90 8.06 -28.45
C GLY A 62 7.14 9.28 -27.90
N THR A 63 6.34 9.14 -26.84
CA THR A 63 5.67 10.28 -26.20
C THR A 63 6.70 11.26 -25.64
N GLN A 64 6.53 12.55 -25.92
CA GLN A 64 7.34 13.63 -25.37
C GLN A 64 7.18 13.71 -23.85
N LEU A 65 8.27 13.93 -23.12
CA LEU A 65 8.29 13.86 -21.67
C LEU A 65 7.91 15.18 -21.00
N TYR A 66 8.44 16.28 -21.52
CA TYR A 66 8.30 17.62 -20.98
C TYR A 66 7.79 18.58 -22.04
N ILE A 67 7.05 19.60 -21.64
CA ILE A 67 6.52 20.59 -22.59
C ILE A 67 7.58 21.56 -23.13
N ASP A 68 8.71 21.70 -22.44
CA ASP A 68 9.78 22.65 -22.71
C ASP A 68 11.08 21.97 -23.17
N ARG A 69 11.04 20.66 -23.45
CA ARG A 69 12.16 19.87 -23.99
C ARG A 69 11.65 18.84 -25.00
N THR A 70 12.50 18.43 -25.92
CA THR A 70 12.19 17.45 -26.98
C THR A 70 12.45 16.00 -26.58
N TYR A 71 12.75 15.73 -25.30
CA TYR A 71 13.01 14.38 -24.81
C TYR A 71 11.74 13.52 -24.84
N THR A 72 11.90 12.24 -25.10
CA THR A 72 10.83 11.27 -25.27
C THR A 72 11.04 10.04 -24.39
N LEU A 73 9.95 9.32 -24.15
CA LEU A 73 9.97 7.98 -23.56
C LEU A 73 10.55 6.99 -24.59
N THR A 74 11.62 6.29 -24.23
CA THR A 74 12.30 5.31 -25.10
C THR A 74 11.95 3.87 -24.73
N GLY A 75 11.39 3.65 -23.55
CA GLY A 75 10.90 2.35 -23.10
C GLY A 75 10.01 2.49 -21.89
N LEU A 76 8.92 1.73 -21.88
CA LEU A 76 7.94 1.72 -20.80
C LEU A 76 7.55 0.29 -20.47
N SER A 77 7.53 -0.03 -19.18
CA SER A 77 6.82 -1.20 -18.69
C SER A 77 5.36 -1.20 -19.15
N PRO A 78 4.75 -2.36 -19.42
CA PRO A 78 3.34 -2.46 -19.78
C PRO A 78 2.41 -1.71 -18.83
N ARG A 79 2.70 -1.72 -17.52
CA ARG A 79 1.90 -1.01 -16.51
C ARG A 79 1.92 0.51 -16.61
N LEU A 80 2.91 1.10 -17.28
CA LEU A 80 2.95 2.54 -17.52
C LEU A 80 2.35 2.90 -18.88
N GLN A 81 2.23 1.94 -19.81
CA GLN A 81 1.70 2.17 -21.15
C GLN A 81 0.20 2.50 -21.10
N GLY A 82 -0.24 3.43 -21.95
CA GLY A 82 -1.64 3.87 -22.01
C GLY A 82 -2.07 4.80 -20.87
N GLY A 83 -1.26 4.93 -19.80
CA GLY A 83 -1.56 5.77 -18.65
C GLY A 83 -1.57 7.26 -18.99
N VAL A 84 -2.21 8.07 -18.13
CA VAL A 84 -2.18 9.52 -18.27
C VAL A 84 -0.83 10.04 -17.80
N LEU A 85 -0.01 10.47 -18.75
CA LEU A 85 1.27 11.14 -18.51
C LEU A 85 1.03 12.63 -18.25
N LEU A 86 1.46 13.14 -17.11
CA LEU A 86 1.54 14.58 -16.87
C LEU A 86 2.85 15.10 -17.48
N GLN A 87 2.74 15.87 -18.56
CA GLN A 87 3.87 16.55 -19.18
C GLN A 87 4.10 17.88 -18.46
N ALA A 88 5.05 17.86 -17.52
CA ALA A 88 5.52 19.01 -16.77
C ALA A 88 6.55 19.85 -17.56
N ALA A 89 6.84 21.06 -17.11
CA ALA A 89 8.03 21.80 -17.56
C ALA A 89 9.29 21.25 -16.87
N ASN A 90 10.31 20.86 -17.62
CA ASN A 90 11.58 20.38 -17.07
C ASN A 90 12.35 21.47 -16.30
N ASP A 91 12.06 22.73 -16.57
CA ASP A 91 12.57 23.85 -15.79
C ASP A 91 12.07 23.88 -14.33
N ASP A 92 10.94 23.22 -14.02
CA ASP A 92 10.43 23.14 -12.65
C ASP A 92 11.17 22.11 -11.79
N LYS A 93 12.17 21.41 -12.33
CA LYS A 93 12.97 20.41 -11.60
C LYS A 93 13.60 20.91 -10.29
N LEU A 94 13.82 22.22 -10.17
CA LEU A 94 14.39 22.86 -8.97
C LEU A 94 13.32 23.41 -8.02
N TYR A 95 12.03 23.23 -8.31
CA TYR A 95 10.98 23.68 -7.42
C TYR A 95 11.05 22.92 -6.08
N ALA A 96 11.02 23.68 -4.98
CA ALA A 96 11.20 23.18 -3.63
C ALA A 96 9.95 23.32 -2.74
N GLY A 97 8.86 23.85 -3.28
CA GLY A 97 7.61 24.04 -2.52
C GLY A 97 6.88 22.72 -2.27
N ALA A 98 6.05 22.67 -1.23
CA ALA A 98 5.30 21.48 -0.84
C ALA A 98 4.14 21.12 -1.79
N SER A 99 3.77 21.99 -2.73
CA SER A 99 2.64 21.80 -3.65
C SER A 99 3.01 22.27 -5.06
N GLN A 100 3.81 21.46 -5.78
CA GLN A 100 4.14 21.72 -7.17
C GLN A 100 2.98 21.42 -8.10
N VAL A 101 2.27 20.31 -7.88
CA VAL A 101 1.15 19.90 -8.71
C VAL A 101 -0.02 19.51 -7.82
N ARG A 102 -1.21 20.02 -8.12
CA ARG A 102 -2.47 19.54 -7.57
C ARG A 102 -3.32 18.95 -8.69
N LEU A 103 -3.75 17.71 -8.50
CA LEU A 103 -4.53 16.95 -9.45
C LEU A 103 -5.84 16.50 -8.80
N GLY A 104 -6.97 16.72 -9.47
CA GLY A 104 -8.24 16.10 -9.13
C GLY A 104 -8.37 14.75 -9.85
N LEU A 105 -8.59 13.68 -9.09
CA LEU A 105 -8.79 12.33 -9.59
C LEU A 105 -10.27 11.96 -9.48
N ASN A 106 -10.93 11.72 -10.62
CA ASN A 106 -12.35 11.34 -10.65
C ASN A 106 -12.60 9.86 -10.33
N SER A 107 -11.54 9.08 -10.15
CA SER A 107 -11.58 7.68 -9.75
C SER A 107 -10.29 7.33 -8.98
N ALA A 108 -10.33 6.24 -8.22
CA ALA A 108 -9.12 5.70 -7.61
C ALA A 108 -8.10 5.34 -8.69
N ALA A 109 -6.83 5.61 -8.40
CA ALA A 109 -5.75 5.48 -9.36
C ALA A 109 -4.50 4.90 -8.71
N THR A 110 -3.66 4.28 -9.53
CA THR A 110 -2.27 3.98 -9.23
C THR A 110 -1.42 5.06 -9.88
N VAL A 111 -0.69 5.80 -9.06
CA VAL A 111 0.15 6.91 -9.49
C VAL A 111 1.61 6.50 -9.43
N TYR A 112 2.29 6.67 -10.55
CA TYR A 112 3.72 6.42 -10.69
C TYR A 112 4.46 7.75 -10.79
N VAL A 113 5.51 7.90 -9.99
CA VAL A 113 6.44 9.03 -10.02
C VAL A 113 7.82 8.50 -10.39
N ALA A 114 8.34 8.87 -11.55
CA ALA A 114 9.69 8.51 -11.95
C ALA A 114 10.67 9.65 -11.65
N MET A 115 11.68 9.38 -10.82
CA MET A 115 12.71 10.32 -10.40
C MET A 115 14.02 10.10 -11.17
N ASP A 116 14.76 11.19 -11.36
CA ASP A 116 16.14 11.16 -11.86
C ASP A 116 16.97 10.14 -11.08
N ARG A 117 17.65 9.22 -11.78
CA ARG A 117 18.49 8.18 -11.16
C ARG A 117 19.62 8.74 -10.29
N ARG A 118 20.10 9.93 -10.61
CA ARG A 118 21.23 10.60 -9.94
C ARG A 118 20.82 11.25 -8.63
N ASN A 119 19.53 11.31 -8.35
CA ASN A 119 19.03 11.74 -7.06
C ASN A 119 19.63 10.84 -5.94
N THR A 120 20.31 11.48 -4.99
CA THR A 120 20.98 10.86 -3.85
C THR A 120 20.15 10.97 -2.57
N VAL A 121 19.23 11.94 -2.50
CA VAL A 121 18.30 12.15 -1.38
C VAL A 121 16.94 12.55 -1.97
N LEU A 122 15.90 11.78 -1.65
CA LEU A 122 14.54 12.02 -2.13
C LEU A 122 13.89 13.21 -1.41
N PRO A 123 12.93 13.90 -2.05
CA PRO A 123 12.11 14.90 -1.36
C PRO A 123 11.24 14.25 -0.28
N ALA A 124 10.99 14.95 0.82
CA ALA A 124 10.29 14.39 1.99
C ALA A 124 8.93 13.76 1.65
N TRP A 125 8.15 14.38 0.76
CA TRP A 125 6.84 13.89 0.34
C TRP A 125 6.87 12.56 -0.44
N LEU A 126 8.02 12.22 -1.02
CA LEU A 126 8.25 10.95 -1.74
C LEU A 126 8.96 9.92 -0.85
N ALA A 127 9.68 10.39 0.18
CA ALA A 127 10.42 9.58 1.14
C ALA A 127 9.63 9.26 2.42
N ASP A 128 8.36 9.64 2.51
CA ASP A 128 7.51 9.53 3.71
C ASP A 128 7.03 8.10 4.03
N GLY A 129 7.50 7.10 3.26
CA GLY A 129 7.11 5.70 3.40
C GLY A 129 5.77 5.34 2.76
N THR A 130 5.05 6.30 2.18
CA THR A 130 3.77 6.06 1.49
C THR A 130 3.92 5.76 0.00
N TRP A 131 5.13 5.89 -0.55
CA TRP A 131 5.49 5.56 -1.93
C TRP A 131 6.46 4.37 -1.95
N ALA A 132 6.17 3.38 -2.80
CA ALA A 132 7.00 2.18 -2.94
C ALA A 132 7.87 2.28 -4.20
N LEU A 133 9.16 1.96 -4.10
CA LEU A 133 10.04 1.81 -5.27
C LEU A 133 9.64 0.53 -6.04
N THR A 134 9.63 0.59 -7.38
CA THR A 134 9.28 -0.54 -8.25
C THR A 134 10.43 -0.92 -9.19
N ASP A 135 10.28 -2.07 -9.85
CA ASP A 135 11.09 -2.51 -10.98
C ASP A 135 10.54 -2.03 -12.34
N GLU A 136 9.51 -1.17 -12.33
CA GLU A 136 8.90 -0.66 -13.56
C GLU A 136 9.90 0.18 -14.35
N VAL A 137 9.95 -0.05 -15.66
CA VAL A 137 10.86 0.65 -16.55
C VAL A 137 10.20 1.91 -17.06
N LEU A 138 10.80 3.07 -16.76
CA LEU A 138 10.56 4.32 -17.47
C LEU A 138 11.89 4.82 -18.03
N ALA A 139 12.20 4.42 -19.26
CA ALA A 139 13.40 4.82 -19.98
C ALA A 139 13.11 6.06 -20.83
N THR A 140 14.08 6.97 -20.89
CA THR A 140 13.99 8.23 -21.63
C THR A 140 15.28 8.47 -22.40
N ASN A 141 15.26 9.39 -23.36
CA ASN A 141 16.48 9.92 -23.98
C ASN A 141 16.95 11.23 -23.31
N ASP A 142 16.42 11.60 -22.13
CA ASP A 142 16.94 12.72 -21.36
C ASP A 142 18.25 12.28 -20.66
N PRO A 143 19.42 12.82 -21.06
CA PRO A 143 20.70 12.50 -20.45
C PRO A 143 20.81 13.02 -19.00
N SER A 144 19.88 13.89 -18.58
CA SER A 144 19.75 14.30 -17.20
C SER A 144 18.89 13.33 -16.40
N ALA A 145 17.95 12.60 -16.99
CA ALA A 145 17.14 11.65 -16.22
C ALA A 145 17.86 10.30 -15.97
N THR A 146 18.91 10.01 -16.75
CA THR A 146 19.61 8.72 -16.80
C THR A 146 21.13 8.94 -16.83
N THR A 147 21.93 7.92 -16.49
CA THR A 147 23.39 8.09 -16.43
C THR A 147 24.14 7.83 -17.75
N SER A 148 23.47 7.53 -18.88
CA SER A 148 24.01 7.72 -20.27
C SER A 148 23.27 7.03 -21.43
N ASN A 149 22.26 6.18 -21.24
CA ASN A 149 21.35 5.67 -22.30
C ASN A 149 20.21 4.83 -21.68
N ALA A 150 19.38 4.18 -22.53
CA ALA A 150 18.26 3.32 -22.14
C ALA A 150 18.58 2.15 -21.19
N SER A 151 19.85 1.82 -20.92
CA SER A 151 20.23 0.78 -19.95
C SER A 151 20.08 1.17 -18.47
N THR A 152 19.86 2.45 -18.17
CA THR A 152 19.65 2.95 -16.79
C THR A 152 18.38 3.81 -16.70
N PRO A 153 17.17 3.23 -16.72
CA PRO A 153 15.89 3.97 -16.71
C PRO A 153 15.67 4.77 -15.42
N MET A 154 14.75 5.71 -15.35
CA MET A 154 14.45 6.47 -14.12
C MET A 154 14.06 5.54 -12.94
N LYS A 155 14.19 6.01 -11.69
CA LYS A 155 13.71 5.27 -10.50
C LYS A 155 12.20 5.51 -10.39
N VAL A 156 11.39 4.46 -10.54
CA VAL A 156 9.92 4.58 -10.53
C VAL A 156 9.37 4.25 -9.15
N TYR A 157 8.60 5.17 -8.59
CA TYR A 157 7.89 5.03 -7.33
C TYR A 157 6.39 4.93 -7.61
N VAL A 158 5.67 4.16 -6.81
CA VAL A 158 4.23 3.94 -6.98
C VAL A 158 3.47 4.18 -5.69
N LYS A 159 2.25 4.71 -5.82
CA LYS A 159 1.29 4.87 -4.73
C LYS A 159 -0.12 4.69 -5.25
N SER A 160 -0.95 3.96 -4.52
CA SER A 160 -2.39 3.94 -4.75
C SER A 160 -3.04 5.14 -4.09
N VAL A 161 -3.87 5.84 -4.84
CA VAL A 161 -4.50 7.09 -4.44
C VAL A 161 -6.01 6.94 -4.64
N PRO A 162 -6.84 7.22 -3.63
CA PRO A 162 -8.30 7.23 -3.81
C PRO A 162 -8.72 8.35 -4.78
N ALA A 163 -9.98 8.32 -5.21
CA ALA A 163 -10.56 9.47 -5.89
C ALA A 163 -10.50 10.71 -4.99
N GLY A 164 -10.33 11.89 -5.58
CA GLY A 164 -10.14 13.15 -4.87
C GLY A 164 -8.84 13.86 -5.25
N THR A 165 -8.40 14.80 -4.40
CA THR A 165 -7.24 15.64 -4.69
C THR A 165 -5.92 14.95 -4.32
N LEU A 166 -5.03 14.82 -5.30
CA LEU A 166 -3.64 14.45 -5.12
C LEU A 166 -2.75 15.71 -5.17
N VAL A 167 -1.88 15.87 -4.16
CA VAL A 167 -0.87 16.93 -4.14
C VAL A 167 0.52 16.29 -4.23
N LEU A 168 1.31 16.73 -5.22
CA LEU A 168 2.71 16.35 -5.37
C LEU A 168 3.59 17.56 -5.10
N GLY A 169 4.58 17.38 -4.23
CA GLY A 169 5.54 18.41 -3.88
C GLY A 169 6.65 18.57 -4.92
N GLY A 170 7.53 19.52 -4.65
CA GLY A 170 8.67 19.82 -5.48
C GLY A 170 9.67 18.67 -5.61
N GLY A 171 10.26 18.50 -6.79
CA GLY A 171 11.37 17.56 -7.00
C GLY A 171 12.61 17.88 -6.15
N MET A 172 12.77 19.16 -5.77
CA MET A 172 13.82 19.66 -4.86
C MET A 172 13.27 20.10 -3.49
N ALA A 173 12.07 19.65 -3.11
CA ALA A 173 11.56 19.92 -1.75
C ALA A 173 12.48 19.28 -0.71
N ALA A 174 12.78 19.99 0.37
CA ALA A 174 13.71 19.51 1.38
C ALA A 174 13.31 18.09 1.88
N PRO A 175 14.27 17.17 2.07
CA PRO A 175 15.73 17.34 2.02
C PRO A 175 16.39 16.98 0.66
N ALA A 176 15.66 17.07 -0.46
CA ALA A 176 16.10 16.52 -1.73
C ALA A 176 17.46 17.00 -2.25
N GLN A 177 18.23 16.10 -2.88
CA GLN A 177 19.52 16.39 -3.50
C GLN A 177 19.75 15.58 -4.78
N GLY A 178 20.49 16.17 -5.73
CA GLY A 178 21.03 15.46 -6.89
C GLY A 178 20.08 15.30 -8.10
N THR A 179 18.88 15.89 -8.07
CA THR A 179 18.00 15.91 -9.26
C THR A 179 18.53 16.92 -10.29
N ASN A 180 18.65 16.53 -11.56
CA ASN A 180 18.75 17.50 -12.67
C ASN A 180 17.74 17.27 -13.80
N ALA A 181 16.72 16.46 -13.56
CA ALA A 181 15.52 16.36 -14.39
C ALA A 181 14.26 16.50 -13.54
N GLN A 182 13.18 17.00 -14.15
CA GLN A 182 11.86 17.05 -13.54
C GLN A 182 11.32 15.62 -13.41
N TYR A 183 10.71 15.33 -12.26
CA TYR A 183 10.07 14.03 -12.06
C TYR A 183 8.89 13.85 -13.02
N VAL A 184 8.66 12.61 -13.42
CA VAL A 184 7.63 12.24 -14.39
C VAL A 184 6.47 11.61 -13.64
N VAL A 185 5.23 11.98 -13.97
CA VAL A 185 4.04 11.38 -13.34
C VAL A 185 3.23 10.63 -14.40
N VAL A 186 2.98 9.35 -14.15
CA VAL A 186 2.06 8.53 -14.96
C VAL A 186 0.95 8.04 -14.04
N ILE A 187 -0.30 8.27 -14.44
CA ILE A 187 -1.49 7.90 -13.67
C ILE A 187 -2.21 6.81 -14.43
N GLN A 188 -2.26 5.63 -13.83
CA GLN A 188 -3.13 4.56 -14.27
C GLN A 188 -4.36 4.56 -13.40
N TYR A 189 -5.51 4.45 -14.02
CA TYR A 189 -6.74 4.28 -13.25
C TYR A 189 -6.87 2.84 -12.82
N ALA A 190 -7.65 2.62 -11.77
CA ALA A 190 -8.35 1.34 -11.64
C ALA A 190 -9.38 1.21 -12.79
N SER A 191 -8.93 1.28 -14.04
CA SER A 191 -9.61 0.57 -15.11
C SER A 191 -9.27 -0.88 -14.87
N SER A 192 -10.29 -1.69 -14.57
CA SER A 192 -10.36 -3.13 -14.77
C SER A 192 -9.32 -3.72 -15.74
N GLU A 193 -8.05 -3.83 -15.35
CA GLU A 193 -7.20 -4.91 -15.80
C GLU A 193 -7.59 -6.05 -14.90
N PRO A 194 -8.40 -6.99 -15.39
CA PRO A 194 -8.77 -8.12 -14.57
C PRO A 194 -7.45 -8.82 -14.15
N GLY A 195 -7.34 -9.26 -12.89
CA GLY A 195 -6.18 -10.04 -12.43
C GLY A 195 -5.87 -9.87 -10.95
N VAL A 196 -4.71 -10.39 -10.54
CA VAL A 196 -4.16 -10.30 -9.17
C VAL A 196 -2.75 -9.77 -9.18
N VAL A 197 -2.33 -9.21 -8.04
CA VAL A 197 -0.92 -8.89 -7.78
C VAL A 197 -0.32 -10.04 -6.98
N ALA A 198 0.61 -10.77 -7.59
CA ALA A 198 1.47 -11.72 -6.92
C ALA A 198 2.67 -11.00 -6.29
N ARG A 199 2.99 -11.37 -5.06
CA ARG A 199 4.18 -10.98 -4.30
C ARG A 199 5.18 -12.13 -4.39
N PHE A 200 6.29 -11.95 -5.10
CA PHE A 200 7.37 -12.93 -5.16
C PHE A 200 8.43 -12.63 -4.12
N PHE A 201 8.94 -13.64 -3.44
CA PHE A 201 9.94 -13.52 -2.40
C PHE A 201 11.17 -14.34 -2.78
N PRO A 202 12.39 -13.83 -2.57
CA PRO A 202 13.62 -14.53 -2.94
C PRO A 202 14.01 -15.63 -1.94
N ASN A 203 13.02 -16.22 -1.27
CA ASN A 203 13.16 -17.29 -0.30
C ASN A 203 11.81 -18.02 -0.14
N LEU A 204 11.88 -19.31 0.20
CA LEU A 204 10.73 -20.18 0.49
C LEU A 204 9.86 -19.69 1.67
N ARG A 205 10.45 -18.89 2.57
CA ARG A 205 9.79 -18.38 3.79
C ARG A 205 8.91 -17.16 3.55
N MET A 206 8.86 -16.65 2.31
CA MET A 206 8.13 -15.45 1.94
C MET A 206 8.46 -14.23 2.83
N GLN A 207 9.74 -14.06 3.15
CA GLN A 207 10.27 -12.98 3.98
C GLN A 207 10.97 -11.91 3.15
N GLY A 208 11.08 -10.70 3.71
CA GLY A 208 11.74 -9.56 3.07
C GLY A 208 10.83 -8.79 2.12
N VAL A 209 11.43 -7.92 1.30
CA VAL A 209 10.69 -7.08 0.34
C VAL A 209 10.34 -7.92 -0.90
N PRO A 210 9.04 -8.15 -1.20
CA PRO A 210 8.67 -8.93 -2.36
C PRO A 210 8.76 -8.11 -3.66
N VAL A 211 9.01 -8.79 -4.78
CA VAL A 211 8.83 -8.24 -6.12
C VAL A 211 7.37 -8.43 -6.53
N LEU A 212 6.70 -7.34 -6.94
CA LEU A 212 5.29 -7.38 -7.30
C LEU A 212 5.09 -7.63 -8.78
N ARG A 213 4.25 -8.61 -9.13
CA ARG A 213 3.92 -8.94 -10.51
C ARG A 213 2.41 -9.06 -10.69
N HIS A 214 1.89 -8.46 -11.76
CA HIS A 214 0.49 -8.66 -12.13
C HIS A 214 0.33 -10.00 -12.85
N LEU A 215 -0.71 -10.74 -12.49
CA LEU A 215 -1.12 -11.97 -13.16
C LEU A 215 -2.57 -11.78 -13.62
N SER A 216 -2.78 -11.86 -14.94
CA SER A 216 -4.13 -11.89 -15.52
C SER A 216 -4.84 -13.23 -15.29
N THR A 217 -4.19 -14.21 -14.68
CA THR A 217 -4.78 -15.46 -14.22
C THR A 217 -3.75 -16.21 -13.37
N VAL A 218 -4.21 -17.07 -12.47
CA VAL A 218 -3.32 -18.01 -11.77
C VAL A 218 -3.24 -19.30 -12.59
N ASN A 219 -2.51 -19.21 -13.69
CA ASN A 219 -2.09 -20.33 -14.54
C ASN A 219 -0.69 -20.00 -15.05
N VAL A 220 0.30 -20.27 -14.22
CA VAL A 220 1.69 -19.85 -14.43
C VAL A 220 2.61 -21.07 -14.50
N SER A 221 3.58 -21.00 -15.40
CA SER A 221 4.64 -22.00 -15.52
C SER A 221 5.94 -21.25 -15.81
N TYR A 222 6.92 -21.40 -14.91
CA TYR A 222 8.23 -20.76 -15.02
C TYR A 222 9.32 -21.76 -15.43
N GLY A 223 9.00 -23.06 -15.44
CA GLY A 223 10.00 -24.09 -15.71
C GLY A 223 11.12 -24.04 -14.69
N THR A 224 12.36 -24.23 -15.12
CA THR A 224 13.56 -24.14 -14.27
C THR A 224 14.14 -22.71 -14.21
N GLY A 225 13.31 -21.70 -14.45
CA GLY A 225 13.72 -20.31 -14.62
C GLY A 225 13.10 -19.39 -13.57
N ALA A 226 13.76 -18.27 -13.30
CA ALA A 226 13.26 -17.28 -12.37
C ALA A 226 11.92 -16.67 -12.84
N PRO A 227 10.94 -16.49 -11.93
CA PRO A 227 9.61 -15.99 -12.29
C PRO A 227 9.62 -14.49 -12.65
N VAL A 228 10.55 -13.72 -12.06
CA VAL A 228 10.75 -12.29 -12.29
C VAL A 228 12.17 -11.89 -11.88
N ALA A 229 12.70 -10.80 -12.44
CA ALA A 229 14.02 -10.29 -12.07
C ALA A 229 14.08 -9.97 -10.56
N GLY A 230 15.19 -10.35 -9.92
CA GLY A 230 15.37 -10.19 -8.47
C GLY A 230 14.87 -11.37 -7.63
N ILE A 231 14.26 -12.37 -8.27
CA ILE A 231 13.88 -13.64 -7.65
C ILE A 231 14.81 -14.73 -8.21
N PRO A 232 15.35 -15.64 -7.38
CA PRO A 232 16.14 -16.76 -7.85
C PRO A 232 15.31 -17.72 -8.70
N ALA A 233 15.98 -18.56 -9.49
CA ALA A 233 15.32 -19.58 -10.31
C ALA A 233 14.62 -20.64 -9.46
N ASP A 234 15.27 -20.99 -8.34
CA ASP A 234 14.88 -21.99 -7.36
C ASP A 234 14.79 -21.32 -5.97
N PHE A 235 14.15 -21.97 -5.00
CA PHE A 235 14.01 -21.51 -3.61
C PHE A 235 13.26 -20.18 -3.44
N PHE A 236 12.20 -19.94 -4.22
CA PHE A 236 11.39 -18.72 -4.10
C PHE A 236 9.98 -18.99 -3.58
N GLY A 237 9.37 -17.96 -3.00
CA GLY A 237 7.97 -17.97 -2.57
C GLY A 237 7.12 -17.02 -3.41
N MET A 238 5.82 -17.30 -3.51
CA MET A 238 4.83 -16.45 -4.15
C MET A 238 3.58 -16.39 -3.27
N ARG A 239 3.09 -15.18 -3.00
CA ARG A 239 1.79 -14.96 -2.33
C ARG A 239 0.87 -14.13 -3.21
N ILE A 240 -0.38 -14.56 -3.33
CA ILE A 240 -1.47 -13.82 -3.95
C ILE A 240 -2.53 -13.56 -2.88
N GLU A 241 -2.95 -12.31 -2.76
CA GLU A 241 -4.05 -11.88 -1.90
C GLU A 241 -5.09 -11.21 -2.80
N GLY A 242 -6.36 -11.53 -2.62
CA GLY A 242 -7.43 -11.05 -3.50
C GLY A 242 -8.82 -11.45 -3.04
N PHE A 243 -9.76 -11.26 -3.95
CA PHE A 243 -11.13 -11.72 -3.82
C PHE A 243 -11.53 -12.52 -5.06
N VAL A 244 -12.39 -13.51 -4.86
CA VAL A 244 -13.11 -14.18 -5.95
C VAL A 244 -14.60 -13.93 -5.84
N THR A 245 -15.23 -13.58 -6.95
CA THR A 245 -16.67 -13.26 -6.99
C THR A 245 -17.43 -14.38 -7.70
N PRO A 246 -18.08 -15.32 -7.00
CA PRO A 246 -18.77 -16.46 -7.59
C PRO A 246 -20.00 -16.02 -8.40
N ALA A 247 -20.30 -16.73 -9.49
CA ALA A 247 -21.48 -16.46 -10.30
C ALA A 247 -22.77 -17.09 -9.75
N PHE A 248 -22.66 -18.00 -8.77
CA PHE A 248 -23.78 -18.77 -8.25
C PHE A 248 -23.69 -18.90 -6.72
N THR A 249 -24.83 -19.00 -6.04
CA THR A 249 -24.87 -19.35 -4.61
C THR A 249 -24.84 -20.86 -4.49
N GLN A 250 -23.65 -21.44 -4.36
CA GLN A 250 -23.42 -22.88 -4.40
C GLN A 250 -22.17 -23.25 -3.60
N THR A 251 -22.00 -24.54 -3.35
CA THR A 251 -20.70 -25.07 -2.93
C THR A 251 -19.74 -25.04 -4.12
N TYR A 252 -18.66 -24.28 -3.97
CA TYR A 252 -17.56 -24.26 -4.90
C TYR A 252 -16.46 -25.22 -4.43
N THR A 253 -15.88 -25.96 -5.36
CA THR A 253 -14.65 -26.73 -5.15
C THR A 253 -13.51 -25.99 -5.84
N PHE A 254 -12.50 -25.60 -5.07
CA PHE A 254 -11.25 -25.05 -5.59
C PHE A 254 -10.24 -26.18 -5.78
N ARG A 255 -9.43 -26.09 -6.82
CA ARG A 255 -8.33 -27.01 -7.10
C ARG A 255 -7.05 -26.24 -7.40
N THR A 256 -5.97 -26.61 -6.74
CA THR A 256 -4.62 -26.20 -7.10
C THR A 256 -3.94 -27.32 -7.90
N SER A 257 -3.08 -26.96 -8.85
CA SER A 257 -2.10 -27.87 -9.43
C SER A 257 -0.74 -27.19 -9.32
N ALA A 258 0.14 -27.70 -8.47
CA ALA A 258 1.40 -27.05 -8.12
C ALA A 258 2.56 -28.04 -8.22
N SER A 259 3.68 -27.58 -8.79
CA SER A 259 4.99 -28.23 -8.64
C SER A 259 5.79 -27.40 -7.64
N GLY A 260 6.01 -27.95 -6.46
CA GLY A 260 6.34 -27.23 -5.24
C GLY A 260 5.12 -27.06 -4.32
N GLY A 261 5.34 -26.51 -3.13
CA GLY A 261 4.28 -26.45 -2.11
C GLY A 261 3.23 -25.38 -2.39
N VAL A 262 2.00 -25.62 -1.92
CA VAL A 262 0.85 -24.73 -2.10
C VAL A 262 -0.07 -24.73 -0.89
N ARG A 263 -0.56 -23.54 -0.52
CA ARG A 263 -1.65 -23.35 0.45
C ARG A 263 -2.72 -22.41 -0.10
N LEU A 264 -3.98 -22.73 0.10
CA LEU A 264 -5.10 -21.92 -0.36
C LEU A 264 -6.09 -21.69 0.78
N TRP A 265 -6.36 -20.43 1.10
CA TRP A 265 -7.45 -20.01 1.97
C TRP A 265 -8.53 -19.32 1.16
N VAL A 266 -9.79 -19.60 1.48
CA VAL A 266 -10.96 -18.88 0.95
C VAL A 266 -11.83 -18.44 2.13
N ASN A 267 -12.16 -17.14 2.22
CA ASN A 267 -12.82 -16.55 3.39
C ASN A 267 -12.10 -16.88 4.73
N GLY A 268 -10.77 -16.98 4.69
CA GLY A 268 -9.94 -17.34 5.83
C GLY A 268 -9.94 -18.84 6.19
N GLN A 269 -10.75 -19.68 5.53
CA GLN A 269 -10.74 -21.12 5.72
C GLN A 269 -9.67 -21.77 4.83
N LEU A 270 -8.75 -22.52 5.44
CA LEU A 270 -7.73 -23.30 4.71
C LEU A 270 -8.38 -24.46 3.96
N LEU A 271 -8.36 -24.40 2.64
CA LEU A 271 -8.95 -25.40 1.74
C LEU A 271 -7.91 -26.38 1.19
N VAL A 272 -6.68 -25.93 0.99
CA VAL A 272 -5.55 -26.75 0.55
C VAL A 272 -4.36 -26.43 1.46
N ASP A 273 -3.75 -27.46 2.03
CA ASP A 273 -2.53 -27.38 2.84
C ASP A 273 -1.56 -28.47 2.37
N ASP A 274 -0.72 -28.13 1.40
CA ASP A 274 0.22 -29.05 0.77
C ASP A 274 1.58 -28.36 0.67
N TRP A 275 2.17 -28.09 1.84
CA TRP A 275 3.38 -27.27 1.96
C TRP A 275 4.66 -28.11 1.92
N PHE A 276 4.78 -28.96 0.89
CA PHE A 276 5.93 -29.84 0.68
C PHE A 276 6.40 -29.78 -0.77
N GLU A 277 7.68 -30.06 -1.02
CA GLU A 277 8.23 -30.09 -2.38
C GLU A 277 7.82 -31.37 -3.10
N HIS A 278 7.17 -31.22 -4.26
CA HIS A 278 6.76 -32.35 -5.11
C HIS A 278 6.66 -31.91 -6.57
N ALA A 279 6.64 -32.88 -7.49
CA ALA A 279 6.26 -32.62 -8.88
C ALA A 279 4.81 -32.12 -8.97
N VAL A 280 4.29 -31.82 -10.16
CA VAL A 280 2.91 -31.30 -10.30
C VAL A 280 1.89 -32.23 -9.63
N GLU A 281 1.31 -31.79 -8.52
CA GLU A 281 0.26 -32.48 -7.80
C GLU A 281 -1.01 -31.65 -7.70
N GLN A 282 -2.16 -32.33 -7.63
CA GLN A 282 -3.46 -31.70 -7.50
C GLN A 282 -3.98 -31.83 -6.08
N ARG A 283 -4.49 -30.72 -5.55
CA ARG A 283 -5.20 -30.67 -4.27
C ARG A 283 -6.47 -29.86 -4.41
N SER A 284 -7.47 -30.17 -3.61
CA SER A 284 -8.75 -29.49 -3.68
C SER A 284 -9.45 -29.40 -2.33
N GLY A 285 -10.20 -28.33 -2.14
CA GLY A 285 -11.10 -28.15 -1.00
C GLY A 285 -12.39 -27.46 -1.46
N SER A 286 -13.44 -27.57 -0.66
CA SER A 286 -14.76 -27.00 -1.01
C SER A 286 -15.27 -26.05 0.07
N ILE A 287 -15.99 -25.02 -0.36
CA ILE A 287 -16.59 -24.00 0.51
C ILE A 287 -17.92 -23.51 -0.09
N ALA A 288 -18.91 -23.20 0.75
CA ALA A 288 -20.15 -22.58 0.32
C ALA A 288 -19.94 -21.08 0.08
N LEU A 289 -20.28 -20.60 -1.13
CA LEU A 289 -20.17 -19.19 -1.50
C LEU A 289 -21.52 -18.67 -2.00
N SER A 290 -21.74 -17.37 -1.86
CA SER A 290 -22.96 -16.68 -2.30
C SER A 290 -22.71 -15.91 -3.59
N GLN A 291 -23.62 -16.03 -4.55
CA GLN A 291 -23.56 -15.34 -5.84
C GLN A 291 -23.26 -13.85 -5.67
N ASP A 292 -22.30 -13.37 -6.45
CA ASP A 292 -21.88 -11.97 -6.55
C ASP A 292 -21.45 -11.35 -5.20
N VAL A 293 -21.15 -12.18 -4.20
CA VAL A 293 -20.52 -11.78 -2.93
C VAL A 293 -19.03 -12.10 -3.00
N PRO A 294 -18.14 -11.10 -2.99
CA PRO A 294 -16.69 -11.33 -3.01
C PRO A 294 -16.25 -12.19 -1.82
N ALA A 295 -15.51 -13.26 -2.09
CA ALA A 295 -14.90 -14.13 -1.09
C ALA A 295 -13.38 -13.89 -1.07
N SER A 296 -12.79 -13.67 0.10
CA SER A 296 -11.34 -13.43 0.17
C SER A 296 -10.57 -14.69 -0.25
N VAL A 297 -9.45 -14.50 -0.93
CA VAL A 297 -8.54 -15.57 -1.33
C VAL A 297 -7.12 -15.20 -0.93
N VAL A 298 -6.45 -16.13 -0.27
CA VAL A 298 -5.00 -16.12 -0.09
C VAL A 298 -4.48 -17.39 -0.72
N LEU A 299 -3.53 -17.26 -1.65
CA LEU A 299 -2.85 -18.39 -2.27
C LEU A 299 -1.36 -18.20 -2.08
N GLU A 300 -0.75 -19.18 -1.44
CA GLU A 300 0.69 -19.27 -1.25
C GLU A 300 1.25 -20.41 -2.07
N PHE A 301 2.44 -20.19 -2.61
CA PHE A 301 3.17 -21.14 -3.41
C PHE A 301 4.66 -21.00 -3.10
N PHE A 302 5.41 -22.10 -3.15
CA PHE A 302 6.85 -22.04 -3.23
C PHE A 302 7.39 -23.00 -4.27
N ASP A 303 8.57 -22.70 -4.76
CA ASP A 303 9.36 -23.58 -5.62
C ASP A 303 10.73 -23.78 -4.98
N ALA A 304 11.14 -25.04 -4.76
CA ALA A 304 12.42 -25.36 -4.11
C ALA A 304 13.54 -25.70 -5.10
N GLU A 305 13.41 -26.76 -5.91
CA GLU A 305 14.53 -27.26 -6.76
C GLU A 305 14.09 -27.76 -8.15
N ALA A 306 12.80 -27.64 -8.49
CA ALA A 306 12.19 -28.29 -9.64
C ALA A 306 11.57 -27.27 -10.61
N ALA A 307 10.80 -27.76 -11.59
CA ALA A 307 10.13 -26.88 -12.53
C ALA A 307 8.92 -26.21 -11.86
N ALA A 308 8.97 -24.91 -11.61
CA ALA A 308 7.90 -24.17 -10.97
C ALA A 308 6.66 -24.04 -11.86
N SER A 309 5.50 -24.47 -11.35
CA SER A 309 4.21 -24.19 -11.97
C SER A 309 3.08 -24.15 -10.95
N LEU A 310 2.10 -23.28 -11.18
CA LEU A 310 0.91 -23.15 -10.33
C LEU A 310 -0.33 -22.83 -11.18
N LEU A 311 -1.40 -23.59 -10.93
CA LEU A 311 -2.71 -23.39 -11.53
C LEU A 311 -3.78 -23.38 -10.44
N LEU A 312 -4.65 -22.37 -10.43
CA LEU A 312 -5.86 -22.31 -9.59
C LEU A 312 -7.12 -22.44 -10.45
N GLN A 313 -7.94 -23.43 -10.13
CA GLN A 313 -9.20 -23.72 -10.79
C GLN A 313 -10.35 -23.79 -9.80
N TRP A 314 -11.57 -23.64 -10.28
CA TRP A 314 -12.78 -23.83 -9.50
C TRP A 314 -13.88 -24.56 -10.28
N GLN A 315 -14.84 -25.15 -9.57
CA GLN A 315 -16.10 -25.66 -10.13
C GLN A 315 -17.24 -25.44 -9.13
N SER A 316 -18.48 -25.46 -9.62
CA SER A 316 -19.71 -25.62 -8.82
C SER A 316 -20.72 -26.44 -9.64
N PRO A 317 -21.89 -26.84 -9.10
CA PRO A 317 -22.92 -27.54 -9.88
C PRO A 317 -23.32 -26.84 -11.19
N SER A 318 -23.28 -25.50 -11.23
CA SER A 318 -23.58 -24.68 -12.42
C SER A 318 -22.34 -24.10 -13.11
N GLN A 319 -21.13 -24.38 -12.61
CA GLN A 319 -19.85 -23.89 -13.14
C GLN A 319 -18.93 -25.08 -13.43
N PRO A 320 -18.66 -25.44 -14.70
CA PRO A 320 -17.69 -26.49 -14.99
C PRO A 320 -16.29 -26.10 -14.51
N TRP A 321 -15.40 -27.10 -14.36
CA TRP A 321 -13.99 -26.84 -14.10
C TRP A 321 -13.42 -25.83 -15.08
N GLN A 322 -12.89 -24.75 -14.55
CA GLN A 322 -12.12 -23.77 -15.30
C GLN A 322 -11.08 -23.14 -14.40
N THR A 323 -10.02 -22.60 -15.00
CA THR A 323 -9.16 -21.63 -14.32
C THR A 323 -10.02 -20.49 -13.80
N VAL A 324 -9.77 -20.06 -12.56
CA VAL A 324 -10.53 -18.95 -11.97
C VAL A 324 -10.41 -17.76 -12.92
N PRO A 325 -11.52 -17.34 -13.54
CA PRO A 325 -11.46 -16.39 -14.63
C PRO A 325 -11.14 -15.03 -14.04
N VAL A 326 -10.39 -14.29 -14.84
CA VAL A 326 -9.87 -13.02 -14.41
C VAL A 326 -10.96 -11.99 -14.07
N SER A 327 -12.10 -12.07 -14.75
CA SER A 327 -13.29 -11.25 -14.46
C SER A 327 -13.93 -11.53 -13.11
N ARG A 328 -13.54 -12.63 -12.44
CA ARG A 328 -14.02 -13.03 -11.13
C ARG A 328 -12.89 -13.08 -10.11
N LEU A 329 -11.71 -12.56 -10.44
CA LEU A 329 -10.55 -12.50 -9.57
C LEU A 329 -10.14 -11.03 -9.45
N GLU A 330 -10.33 -10.49 -8.25
CA GLU A 330 -10.17 -9.07 -7.98
C GLU A 330 -8.99 -8.88 -7.03
N THR A 331 -8.12 -7.91 -7.34
CA THR A 331 -7.18 -7.43 -6.33
C THR A 331 -7.95 -6.86 -5.15
N PRO A 332 -7.47 -6.99 -3.91
CA PRO A 332 -7.98 -6.18 -2.83
C PRO A 332 -7.84 -4.72 -3.27
N ALA A 333 -8.87 -3.88 -3.09
CA ALA A 333 -8.65 -2.45 -3.11
C ALA A 333 -7.59 -2.20 -2.04
N LEU A 334 -6.33 -1.99 -2.45
CA LEU A 334 -5.16 -2.08 -1.59
C LEU A 334 -5.45 -1.39 -0.25
N PRO A 335 -5.64 -2.13 0.85
CA PRO A 335 -5.56 -1.54 2.16
C PRO A 335 -4.08 -1.28 2.39
N LEU A 336 -3.78 -0.04 2.76
CA LEU A 336 -2.50 0.49 3.19
C LEU A 336 -1.59 -0.60 3.82
N PRO A 337 -0.31 -0.76 3.41
CA PRO A 337 0.65 -1.32 4.35
C PRO A 337 0.58 -0.49 5.63
N ARG A 338 0.30 -1.14 6.77
CA ARG A 338 0.47 -0.49 8.07
C ARG A 338 1.94 -0.05 8.15
N PRO A 339 2.22 1.24 8.41
CA PRO A 339 3.56 1.66 8.74
C PRO A 339 4.02 0.90 9.99
N LEU A 340 5.13 0.18 9.90
CA LEU A 340 5.99 0.01 11.06
C LEU A 340 6.53 1.40 11.41
N GLY A 341 6.09 1.93 12.56
CA GLY A 341 6.72 3.05 13.27
C GLY A 341 6.45 4.46 12.73
N ALA A 342 5.43 5.13 13.26
CA ALA A 342 5.44 6.58 13.40
C ALA A 342 5.21 6.92 14.88
N HIS A 343 6.24 7.45 15.54
CA HIS A 343 6.17 7.90 16.93
C HIS A 343 5.25 9.12 17.04
N CYS A 344 4.11 8.98 17.70
CA CYS A 344 3.39 10.10 18.28
C CYS A 344 3.84 10.23 19.75
N THR A 345 4.56 11.29 20.12
CA THR A 345 4.80 11.62 21.53
C THR A 345 3.61 12.36 22.12
N ALA A 346 3.18 11.97 23.32
CA ALA A 346 2.09 12.61 24.05
C ALA A 346 2.38 14.09 24.36
N GLY A 347 1.44 14.99 24.05
CA GLY A 347 1.42 16.38 24.54
C GLY A 347 1.28 17.50 23.51
N THR A 348 1.41 17.24 22.21
CA THR A 348 1.28 18.29 21.18
C THR A 348 -0.16 18.39 20.67
N GLN A 349 -0.89 19.43 21.09
CA GLN A 349 -2.07 19.89 20.36
C GLN A 349 -1.62 20.41 18.99
N CYS A 350 -2.06 19.79 17.90
CA CYS A 350 -2.01 20.40 16.57
C CYS A 350 -2.97 21.59 16.54
N ARG A 351 -2.52 22.78 16.97
CA ARG A 351 -3.25 24.04 16.73
C ARG A 351 -2.75 24.64 15.42
N SER A 352 -3.53 24.52 14.35
CA SER A 352 -3.40 25.42 13.21
C SER A 352 -3.90 26.80 13.66
N GLY A 353 -2.98 27.74 13.83
CA GLY A 353 -3.32 29.14 14.04
C GLY A 353 -3.90 29.72 12.75
N GLY A 354 -5.12 30.25 12.84
CA GLY A 354 -5.61 31.32 11.95
C GLY A 354 -6.61 30.92 10.89
N CYS A 355 -7.89 30.81 11.25
CA CYS A 355 -9.00 31.13 10.35
C CYS A 355 -9.99 32.06 11.07
N SER A 356 -9.96 33.35 10.72
CA SER A 356 -11.05 34.28 10.98
C SER A 356 -12.16 34.04 9.96
N VAL A 357 -13.34 33.71 10.46
CA VAL A 357 -14.55 33.40 9.69
C VAL A 357 -15.29 34.67 9.30
N PHE A 358 -15.74 34.78 8.05
CA PHE A 358 -16.93 35.56 7.69
C PHE A 358 -17.96 34.65 7.00
N PRO A 359 -19.24 34.64 7.44
CA PRO A 359 -20.24 33.70 6.93
C PRO A 359 -21.18 34.36 5.91
N VAL A 360 -21.46 33.68 4.79
CA VAL A 360 -22.80 33.62 4.19
C VAL A 360 -22.92 32.33 3.34
N GLY A 361 -23.90 31.46 3.64
CA GLY A 361 -24.52 30.54 2.66
C GLY A 361 -23.89 29.15 2.44
N ASN A 362 -24.27 28.20 3.30
CA ASN A 362 -24.27 26.73 3.22
C ASN A 362 -23.71 26.03 1.95
N VAL A 363 -22.41 25.77 1.90
CA VAL A 363 -21.78 24.41 1.88
C VAL A 363 -20.32 24.59 2.31
N THR A 364 -19.94 23.99 3.44
CA THR A 364 -18.53 23.74 3.78
C THR A 364 -18.37 22.23 3.86
N ILE A 365 -17.64 21.65 2.90
CA ILE A 365 -17.17 20.27 2.99
C ILE A 365 -16.06 20.27 4.03
N TRP A 366 -16.26 19.56 5.14
CA TRP A 366 -15.19 19.25 6.07
C TRP A 366 -14.35 18.12 5.45
N ASN A 367 -13.06 18.39 5.21
CA ASN A 367 -12.08 17.30 5.17
C ASN A 367 -11.90 16.84 6.62
N GLU A 368 -12.32 15.61 6.94
CA GLU A 368 -12.16 15.05 8.28
C GLU A 368 -10.69 14.85 8.64
N GLY A 369 -10.09 15.90 9.21
CA GLY A 369 -9.16 15.75 10.31
C GLY A 369 -9.96 15.76 11.60
N ASP A 370 -9.95 14.62 12.29
CA ASP A 370 -9.98 14.47 13.76
C ASP A 370 -10.11 12.97 14.06
N ALA A 371 -8.99 12.25 14.03
CA ALA A 371 -8.93 10.92 14.60
C ALA A 371 -8.58 11.07 16.08
N VAL A 372 -9.46 10.61 16.97
CA VAL A 372 -9.10 10.47 18.38
C VAL A 372 -8.28 9.19 18.49
N CYS A 373 -6.99 9.38 18.68
CA CYS A 373 -6.02 8.32 18.91
C CYS A 373 -6.08 7.98 20.41
N THR A 374 -6.84 6.94 20.77
CA THR A 374 -6.84 6.43 22.16
C THR A 374 -5.86 5.24 22.26
N PRO A 375 -5.06 5.19 23.34
CA PRO A 375 -4.29 3.99 23.65
C PRO A 375 -5.24 2.80 23.87
N GLU A 376 -5.02 1.66 23.20
CA GLU A 376 -5.78 0.41 23.47
C GLU A 376 -5.47 -0.16 24.86
N VAL A 377 -4.30 0.19 25.41
CA VAL A 377 -3.87 -0.10 26.78
C VAL A 377 -3.23 1.15 27.36
N ALA A 378 -3.40 1.41 28.66
CA ALA A 378 -2.77 2.57 29.31
C ALA A 378 -1.25 2.57 29.08
N GLU A 379 -0.72 3.70 28.63
CA GLU A 379 0.69 3.91 28.26
C GLU A 379 1.60 3.95 29.50
N GLY A 380 2.84 3.51 29.34
CA GLY A 380 3.88 3.60 30.39
C GLY A 380 3.62 2.74 31.62
N GLN A 381 2.65 1.83 31.55
CA GLN A 381 2.34 0.90 32.65
C GLN A 381 3.34 -0.26 32.65
N PRO A 382 3.76 -0.77 33.82
CA PRO A 382 4.61 -1.96 33.88
C PRO A 382 4.00 -3.14 33.11
N GLY A 383 4.83 -3.77 32.28
CA GLY A 383 4.42 -4.87 31.40
C GLY A 383 4.43 -4.48 29.93
N LEU A 384 3.54 -5.09 29.15
CA LEU A 384 3.56 -5.03 27.69
C LEU A 384 2.14 -5.04 27.10
N LYS A 385 2.00 -4.60 25.85
CA LYS A 385 0.76 -4.72 25.08
C LYS A 385 0.78 -6.07 24.35
N ALA A 386 -0.21 -6.91 24.61
CA ALA A 386 -0.45 -8.18 23.94
C ALA A 386 -1.61 -8.08 22.96
N GLU A 387 -1.40 -8.51 21.72
CA GLU A 387 -2.41 -8.69 20.69
C GLU A 387 -2.50 -10.20 20.37
N TYR A 388 -3.69 -10.78 20.41
CA TYR A 388 -3.90 -12.20 20.07
C TYR A 388 -4.77 -12.33 18.82
N PHE A 389 -4.45 -13.29 17.98
CA PHE A 389 -4.95 -13.46 16.63
C PHE A 389 -5.48 -14.87 16.43
N THR A 390 -6.59 -15.03 15.71
CA THR A 390 -7.20 -16.35 15.46
C THR A 390 -6.56 -17.12 14.30
N SER A 391 -5.32 -16.77 13.95
CA SER A 391 -4.55 -17.31 12.84
C SER A 391 -3.09 -17.31 13.24
N GLU A 392 -2.32 -18.28 12.78
CA GLU A 392 -0.86 -18.37 12.90
C GLU A 392 -0.08 -17.26 12.16
N PHE A 393 -0.77 -16.41 11.39
CA PHE A 393 -0.14 -15.36 10.56
C PHE A 393 -0.53 -13.93 10.99
N LEU A 394 -0.91 -13.74 12.25
CA LEU A 394 -1.28 -12.44 12.83
C LEU A 394 -2.48 -11.76 12.14
N TYR A 395 -3.38 -12.57 11.59
CA TYR A 395 -4.66 -12.13 11.04
C TYR A 395 -5.80 -12.30 12.03
N ASN A 396 -6.88 -11.54 11.84
CA ASN A 396 -8.10 -11.63 12.67
C ASN A 396 -7.78 -11.46 14.17
N ARG A 397 -7.34 -10.25 14.55
CA ARG A 397 -7.06 -9.93 15.96
C ARG A 397 -8.31 -10.09 16.81
N ALA A 398 -8.32 -11.08 17.69
CA ALA A 398 -9.42 -11.37 18.60
C ALA A 398 -9.46 -10.40 19.78
N THR A 399 -8.29 -10.11 20.36
CA THR A 399 -8.23 -9.28 21.58
C THR A 399 -6.91 -8.53 21.71
N VAL A 400 -6.96 -7.46 22.50
CA VAL A 400 -5.82 -6.64 22.90
C VAL A 400 -5.89 -6.43 24.40
N ARG A 401 -4.79 -6.67 25.12
CA ARG A 401 -4.72 -6.45 26.57
C ARG A 401 -3.31 -6.09 27.02
N ARG A 402 -3.20 -5.58 28.24
CA ARG A 402 -1.91 -5.44 28.92
C ARG A 402 -1.57 -6.75 29.63
N GLU A 403 -0.32 -7.17 29.52
CA GLU A 403 0.22 -8.31 30.28
C GLU A 403 1.42 -7.87 31.10
N ALA A 404 1.58 -8.43 32.31
CA ALA A 404 2.63 -8.02 33.23
C ALA A 404 4.01 -8.59 32.86
N LEU A 405 4.05 -9.66 32.07
CA LEU A 405 5.26 -10.42 31.74
C LEU A 405 5.11 -11.12 30.38
N LEU A 406 6.22 -11.25 29.65
CA LEU A 406 6.31 -12.02 28.40
C LEU A 406 6.80 -13.43 28.75
N GLY A 407 5.86 -14.31 29.12
CA GLY A 407 6.19 -15.64 29.62
C GLY A 407 4.97 -16.41 30.10
N THR A 408 4.29 -17.12 29.20
CA THR A 408 3.19 -18.00 29.59
C THR A 408 3.38 -19.37 28.96
N TYR A 409 3.13 -20.41 29.75
CA TYR A 409 2.87 -21.75 29.24
C TYR A 409 1.36 -21.91 29.25
N TRP A 410 0.77 -22.01 28.06
CA TRP A 410 -0.66 -22.25 27.89
C TRP A 410 -0.95 -23.75 27.79
N GLY A 411 0.07 -24.57 27.46
CA GLY A 411 -0.14 -25.96 27.06
C GLY A 411 -1.15 -26.03 25.91
N ALA A 412 -1.94 -27.09 25.85
CA ALA A 412 -3.01 -27.25 24.85
C ALA A 412 -4.25 -26.33 25.03
N SER A 413 -4.14 -25.20 25.74
CA SER A 413 -5.27 -24.30 26.01
C SER A 413 -5.21 -23.01 25.20
N SER A 414 -6.39 -22.45 24.90
CA SER A 414 -6.51 -21.14 24.28
C SER A 414 -5.95 -20.02 25.17
N PRO A 415 -5.22 -19.04 24.60
CA PRO A 415 -4.59 -17.96 25.37
C PRO A 415 -5.56 -16.85 25.79
N ALA A 416 -6.71 -16.74 25.13
CA ALA A 416 -7.73 -15.75 25.41
C ALA A 416 -9.09 -16.13 24.78
N PRO A 417 -10.22 -15.65 25.35
CA PRO A 417 -11.53 -15.83 24.74
C PRO A 417 -11.55 -15.35 23.28
N GLY A 418 -12.09 -16.18 22.38
CA GLY A 418 -12.15 -15.89 20.94
C GLY A 418 -10.91 -16.28 20.15
N VAL A 419 -9.87 -16.81 20.79
CA VAL A 419 -8.68 -17.38 20.15
C VAL A 419 -8.80 -18.90 20.18
N PRO A 420 -8.50 -19.64 19.09
CA PRO A 420 -8.48 -21.11 19.12
C PRO A 420 -7.34 -21.63 20.03
N ALA A 421 -7.39 -22.93 20.35
CA ALA A 421 -6.33 -23.57 21.15
C ALA A 421 -5.05 -23.81 20.33
N ASP A 422 -5.21 -24.17 19.06
CA ASP A 422 -4.15 -24.35 18.07
C ASP A 422 -4.28 -23.32 16.94
N ARG A 423 -3.24 -23.17 16.10
CA ARG A 423 -3.24 -22.31 14.90
C ARG A 423 -3.57 -20.85 15.19
N TRP A 424 -3.01 -20.31 16.27
CA TRP A 424 -3.16 -18.91 16.67
C TRP A 424 -1.81 -18.20 16.71
N SER A 425 -1.83 -16.88 16.84
CA SER A 425 -0.59 -16.12 17.03
C SER A 425 -0.80 -14.95 17.99
N ALA A 426 0.32 -14.44 18.49
CA ALA A 426 0.36 -13.26 19.33
C ALA A 426 1.46 -12.30 18.89
N ARG A 427 1.22 -11.02 19.14
CA ARG A 427 2.22 -9.97 19.07
C ARG A 427 2.27 -9.24 20.40
N TRP A 428 3.45 -9.21 20.99
CA TRP A 428 3.75 -8.42 22.16
C TRP A 428 4.61 -7.22 21.77
N SER A 429 4.25 -6.05 22.27
CA SER A 429 5.01 -4.81 22.08
C SER A 429 5.24 -4.12 23.42
N ALA A 430 6.44 -3.60 23.61
CA ALA A 430 6.86 -2.95 24.85
C ALA A 430 7.99 -1.96 24.59
N THR A 431 8.17 -1.01 25.51
CA THR A 431 9.42 -0.26 25.64
C THR A 431 10.32 -1.01 26.62
N LEU A 432 11.50 -1.46 26.15
CA LEU A 432 12.54 -2.10 26.94
C LEU A 432 13.52 -1.05 27.47
N THR A 433 13.77 -1.03 28.78
CA THR A 433 14.75 -0.12 29.40
C THR A 433 15.75 -0.90 30.25
N ALA A 434 17.02 -0.93 29.81
CA ALA A 434 18.09 -1.61 30.53
C ALA A 434 18.53 -0.82 31.78
N PRO A 435 18.74 -1.46 32.95
CA PRO A 435 19.19 -0.75 34.15
C PRO A 435 20.69 -0.41 34.14
N THR A 436 21.51 -1.14 33.37
CA THR A 436 22.95 -0.92 33.25
C THR A 436 23.38 -0.88 31.79
N THR A 437 24.48 -0.20 31.49
CA THR A 437 25.04 -0.16 30.14
C THR A 437 25.89 -1.39 29.91
N GLY A 438 25.70 -2.06 28.78
CA GLY A 438 26.58 -3.14 28.34
C GLY A 438 25.87 -4.09 27.37
N THR A 439 26.49 -5.23 27.15
CA THR A 439 25.94 -6.27 26.28
C THR A 439 24.97 -7.14 27.05
N TYR A 440 23.73 -7.17 26.59
CA TYR A 440 22.69 -8.07 27.07
C TYR A 440 22.54 -9.22 26.08
N THR A 441 22.24 -10.42 26.58
CA THR A 441 21.76 -11.52 25.73
C THR A 441 20.27 -11.65 25.95
N LEU A 442 19.49 -11.44 24.90
CA LEU A 442 18.05 -11.71 24.86
C LEU A 442 17.85 -13.16 24.43
N ARG A 443 16.97 -13.88 25.12
CA ARG A 443 16.62 -15.26 24.87
C ARG A 443 15.12 -15.39 24.59
N THR A 444 14.76 -15.86 23.41
CA THR A 444 13.40 -16.39 23.20
C THR A 444 13.38 -17.87 23.53
N ASN A 445 12.32 -18.32 24.18
CA ASN A 445 12.01 -19.74 24.36
C ASN A 445 10.55 -19.97 23.96
N THR A 446 10.33 -20.68 22.86
CA THR A 446 8.99 -20.86 22.26
C THR A 446 8.80 -22.28 21.77
N GLU A 447 7.57 -22.82 21.82
CA GLU A 447 7.28 -24.16 21.28
C GLU A 447 7.21 -24.17 19.75
N ASP A 448 6.67 -23.11 19.16
CA ASP A 448 6.60 -22.92 17.70
C ASP A 448 7.29 -21.61 17.29
N GLY A 449 6.75 -20.94 16.26
CA GLY A 449 7.45 -19.87 15.59
C GLY A 449 7.57 -18.60 16.42
N VAL A 450 8.69 -17.93 16.26
CA VAL A 450 9.02 -16.70 16.96
C VAL A 450 9.75 -15.72 16.05
N ARG A 451 9.41 -14.44 16.19
CA ARG A 451 10.22 -13.34 15.70
C ARG A 451 10.44 -12.32 16.81
N LEU A 452 11.63 -11.73 16.84
CA LEU A 452 11.99 -10.73 17.84
C LEU A 452 12.62 -9.53 17.13
N TRP A 453 12.15 -8.31 17.44
CA TRP A 453 12.72 -7.06 16.99
C TRP A 453 13.11 -6.18 18.17
N LEU A 454 14.18 -5.41 17.97
CA LEU A 454 14.58 -4.31 18.84
C LEU A 454 14.89 -3.08 17.98
N ASP A 455 14.26 -1.95 18.27
CA ASP A 455 14.37 -0.70 17.50
C ASP A 455 14.12 -0.89 15.99
N GLY A 456 13.17 -1.77 15.66
CA GLY A 456 12.82 -2.14 14.29
C GLY A 456 13.81 -3.11 13.60
N VAL A 457 14.93 -3.46 14.24
CA VAL A 457 15.88 -4.45 13.73
C VAL A 457 15.43 -5.85 14.10
N LEU A 458 15.29 -6.74 13.11
CA LEU A 458 14.92 -8.15 13.29
C LEU A 458 16.12 -8.94 13.86
N LEU A 459 15.97 -9.43 15.08
CA LEU A 459 16.99 -10.15 15.86
C LEU A 459 16.84 -11.68 15.76
N VAL A 460 15.61 -12.18 15.86
CA VAL A 460 15.27 -13.60 15.72
C VAL A 460 14.22 -13.72 14.64
N ASP A 461 14.41 -14.62 13.68
CA ASP A 461 13.44 -14.91 12.63
C ASP A 461 13.29 -16.42 12.42
N ASN A 462 12.52 -17.03 13.30
CA ASN A 462 12.24 -18.46 13.27
C ASN A 462 10.73 -18.70 13.25
N TRP A 463 10.06 -18.34 12.16
CA TRP A 463 8.62 -18.50 11.99
C TRP A 463 8.26 -19.86 11.36
N MET A 464 8.50 -20.94 12.10
CA MET A 464 8.19 -22.31 11.68
C MET A 464 7.66 -23.13 12.86
N GLU A 465 6.85 -24.15 12.57
CA GLU A 465 6.44 -25.16 13.54
C GLU A 465 7.69 -25.91 14.02
N ALA A 466 7.71 -26.29 15.29
CA ALA A 466 8.82 -27.04 15.86
C ALA A 466 8.33 -28.19 16.75
N GLU A 467 9.07 -29.30 16.70
CA GLU A 467 8.84 -30.43 17.62
C GLU A 467 9.47 -30.10 18.99
N GLY A 468 8.81 -29.22 19.74
CA GLY A 468 9.15 -28.80 21.09
C GLY A 468 9.98 -27.51 21.19
N GLY A 469 10.15 -27.06 22.45
CA GLY A 469 10.72 -25.76 22.81
C GLY A 469 12.04 -25.41 22.12
N GLN A 470 12.02 -24.41 21.25
CA GLN A 470 13.17 -23.76 20.62
C GLN A 470 13.74 -22.66 21.51
N THR A 471 15.06 -22.47 21.48
CA THR A 471 15.73 -21.38 22.21
C THR A 471 16.64 -20.59 21.27
N HIS A 472 16.53 -19.27 21.28
CA HIS A 472 17.39 -18.38 20.49
C HIS A 472 18.01 -17.31 21.37
N ASP A 473 19.34 -17.23 21.37
CA ASP A 473 20.11 -16.22 22.10
C ASP A 473 20.67 -15.17 21.14
N VAL A 474 20.41 -13.90 21.41
CA VAL A 474 20.93 -12.77 20.63
C VAL A 474 21.57 -11.76 21.55
N ALA A 475 22.85 -11.44 21.31
CA ALA A 475 23.56 -10.39 22.02
C ALA A 475 23.24 -9.02 21.42
N VAL A 476 22.82 -8.07 22.26
CA VAL A 476 22.50 -6.69 21.89
C VAL A 476 23.20 -5.70 22.83
N PRO A 477 23.77 -4.60 22.32
CA PRO A 477 24.28 -3.52 23.16
C PRO A 477 23.13 -2.64 23.63
N LEU A 478 22.96 -2.49 24.95
CA LEU A 478 21.97 -1.59 25.55
C LEU A 478 22.66 -0.51 26.37
N THR A 479 22.10 0.71 26.34
CA THR A 479 22.54 1.82 27.18
C THR A 479 21.61 1.95 28.37
N ALA A 480 22.17 2.12 29.58
CA ALA A 480 21.40 2.27 30.80
C ALA A 480 20.35 3.37 30.67
N ASN A 481 19.11 3.06 31.05
CA ASN A 481 17.96 3.95 31.05
C ASN A 481 17.56 4.51 29.67
N SER A 482 18.10 3.95 28.57
CA SER A 482 17.64 4.26 27.22
C SER A 482 16.41 3.40 26.89
N PRO A 483 15.28 4.00 26.46
CA PRO A 483 14.14 3.24 25.98
C PRO A 483 14.44 2.65 24.60
N HIS A 484 14.05 1.39 24.40
CA HIS A 484 14.17 0.66 23.14
C HIS A 484 12.83 0.05 22.76
N ASP A 485 12.47 0.07 21.48
CA ASP A 485 11.22 -0.50 21.00
C ASP A 485 11.37 -2.02 20.82
N LEU A 486 10.66 -2.79 21.64
CA LEU A 486 10.71 -4.24 21.62
C LEU A 486 9.41 -4.79 21.02
N VAL A 487 9.54 -5.67 20.02
CA VAL A 487 8.41 -6.44 19.48
C VAL A 487 8.78 -7.91 19.48
N MET A 488 7.89 -8.77 19.99
CA MET A 488 8.00 -10.21 19.82
C MET A 488 6.71 -10.73 19.22
N GLU A 489 6.82 -11.48 18.13
CA GLU A 489 5.72 -12.22 17.54
C GLU A 489 5.92 -13.70 17.84
N PHE A 490 4.82 -14.41 18.04
CA PHE A 490 4.77 -15.85 18.24
C PHE A 490 3.60 -16.44 17.48
N PHE A 491 3.72 -17.65 16.96
CA PHE A 491 2.56 -18.45 16.61
C PHE A 491 2.63 -19.82 17.25
N GLU A 492 1.43 -20.35 17.50
CA GLU A 492 1.18 -21.73 17.87
C GLU A 492 0.59 -22.43 16.65
N GLY A 493 1.23 -23.50 16.19
CA GLY A 493 0.76 -24.40 15.16
C GLY A 493 -0.16 -25.45 15.77
N TYR A 494 0.41 -26.40 16.52
CA TYR A 494 -0.31 -27.50 17.16
C TYR A 494 0.35 -27.97 18.46
N GLY A 495 -0.47 -28.33 19.43
CA GLY A 495 -0.02 -29.04 20.64
C GLY A 495 0.05 -28.11 21.84
N ASP A 496 1.19 -28.11 22.52
CA ASP A 496 1.39 -27.24 23.67
C ASP A 496 1.95 -25.90 23.19
N ALA A 497 1.37 -24.81 23.71
CA ALA A 497 1.85 -23.47 23.44
C ALA A 497 2.68 -22.91 24.59
N HIS A 498 3.88 -22.45 24.25
CA HIS A 498 4.79 -21.74 25.14
C HIS A 498 5.45 -20.57 24.43
N ALA A 499 5.49 -19.41 25.10
CA ALA A 499 6.35 -18.31 24.68
C ALA A 499 6.89 -17.53 25.86
N GLN A 500 8.21 -17.35 25.90
CA GLN A 500 8.92 -16.59 26.93
C GLN A 500 10.06 -15.75 26.33
N LEU A 501 10.22 -14.54 26.87
CA LEU A 501 11.41 -13.71 26.65
C LEU A 501 12.18 -13.54 27.95
N SER A 502 13.43 -13.94 27.93
CA SER A 502 14.36 -13.83 29.05
C SER A 502 15.62 -13.05 28.64
N TRP A 503 16.37 -12.55 29.60
CA TRP A 503 17.65 -11.87 29.34
C TRP A 503 18.68 -12.11 30.44
N THR A 504 19.94 -11.88 30.10
CA THR A 504 21.07 -11.77 31.03
C THR A 504 21.96 -10.61 30.60
N GLY A 505 22.69 -10.00 31.53
CA GLY A 505 23.51 -8.82 31.25
C GLY A 505 24.41 -8.42 32.42
N PRO A 506 25.06 -7.26 32.36
CA PRO A 506 25.98 -6.81 33.40
C PRO A 506 25.30 -6.72 34.77
N GLY A 507 25.68 -7.62 35.68
CA GLY A 507 25.12 -7.70 37.03
C GLY A 507 23.72 -8.32 37.12
N ILE A 508 23.22 -8.92 36.02
CA ILE A 508 21.88 -9.51 35.94
C ILE A 508 22.03 -10.99 35.57
N PRO A 509 21.64 -11.95 36.45
CA PRO A 509 21.51 -13.34 36.06
C PRO A 509 20.33 -13.54 35.10
N TRP A 510 20.29 -14.69 34.43
CA TRP A 510 19.14 -15.06 33.60
C TRP A 510 17.81 -14.89 34.34
N GLN A 511 16.92 -14.10 33.76
CA GLN A 511 15.57 -13.87 34.27
C GLN A 511 14.61 -13.51 33.13
N THR A 512 13.31 -13.75 33.33
CA THR A 512 12.26 -13.24 32.44
C THR A 512 12.26 -11.71 32.45
N VAL A 513 12.08 -11.11 31.28
CA VAL A 513 12.06 -9.65 31.16
C VAL A 513 10.73 -9.13 31.69
N THR A 514 10.74 -8.55 32.89
CA THR A 514 9.51 -8.09 33.59
C THR A 514 9.60 -6.61 33.98
N THR A 515 10.48 -6.27 34.92
CA THR A 515 10.64 -4.90 35.45
C THR A 515 11.26 -3.91 34.45
N ALA A 516 11.81 -4.41 33.34
CA ALA A 516 12.41 -3.61 32.29
C ALA A 516 11.43 -3.27 31.16
N LEU A 517 10.16 -3.71 31.24
CA LEU A 517 9.14 -3.47 30.22
C LEU A 517 8.07 -2.49 30.70
N SER A 518 7.73 -1.55 29.83
CA SER A 518 6.51 -0.74 29.95
C SER A 518 5.68 -0.81 28.67
N THR A 519 4.36 -0.66 28.81
CA THR A 519 3.45 -0.61 27.66
C THR A 519 3.84 0.57 26.75
N PRO A 520 3.95 0.33 25.43
CA PRO A 520 4.52 1.32 24.53
C PRO A 520 3.46 2.38 24.16
N PRO A 521 3.87 3.57 23.69
CA PRO A 521 2.97 4.64 23.24
C PRO A 521 2.34 4.32 21.88
N HIS A 522 1.50 3.28 21.82
CA HIS A 522 0.80 2.89 20.59
C HIS A 522 -0.66 3.29 20.65
N PHE A 523 -1.07 4.13 19.69
CA PHE A 523 -2.44 4.61 19.59
C PHE A 523 -3.23 3.83 18.55
N THR A 524 -4.49 3.52 18.85
CA THR A 524 -5.47 3.26 17.79
C THR A 524 -6.21 4.54 17.47
N CYS A 525 -6.05 4.99 16.23
CA CYS A 525 -6.79 6.11 15.71
C CYS A 525 -8.07 5.57 15.06
N ARG A 526 -9.22 5.86 15.68
CA ARG A 526 -10.51 5.70 15.00
C ARG A 526 -10.85 7.04 14.33
N PRO A 527 -11.44 7.04 13.12
CA PRO A 527 -12.21 8.20 12.69
C PRO A 527 -13.18 8.53 13.83
N HIS A 528 -13.34 9.79 14.18
CA HIS A 528 -14.38 10.18 15.11
C HIS A 528 -15.73 9.96 14.43
N GLY A 529 -16.18 8.71 14.38
CA GLY A 529 -17.55 8.35 14.02
C GLY A 529 -18.43 9.22 14.89
N SER A 530 -19.26 10.03 14.24
CA SER A 530 -20.15 11.02 14.83
C SER A 530 -20.65 10.56 16.20
N GLN A 531 -19.98 11.00 17.26
CA GLN A 531 -20.60 11.00 18.57
C GLN A 531 -21.69 12.04 18.45
N CYS A 532 -22.92 11.58 18.19
CA CYS A 532 -24.10 12.37 18.44
C CYS A 532 -23.97 12.89 19.87
N ARG A 533 -23.75 14.20 20.01
CA ARG A 533 -24.03 14.86 21.28
C ARG A 533 -25.51 14.64 21.54
N SER A 534 -25.86 14.33 22.79
CA SER A 534 -27.24 14.21 23.23
C SER A 534 -28.08 15.36 22.64
N ASN A 535 -29.07 15.00 21.82
CA ASN A 535 -30.19 15.81 21.27
C ASN A 535 -30.28 15.95 19.74
N GLU A 536 -29.62 15.11 18.92
CA GLU A 536 -29.91 15.06 17.48
C GLU A 536 -30.17 13.62 17.01
N ASP A 537 -31.41 13.39 16.56
CA ASP A 537 -31.90 12.14 15.97
C ASP A 537 -31.16 11.83 14.65
N CYS A 538 -30.45 10.71 14.61
CA CYS A 538 -30.02 10.06 13.38
C CYS A 538 -30.39 8.58 13.46
N CYS A 539 -31.68 8.30 13.24
CA CYS A 539 -32.17 6.97 12.92
C CYS A 539 -31.98 6.69 11.41
N GLY A 540 -31.31 5.59 11.09
CA GLY A 540 -31.17 5.09 9.72
C GLY A 540 -30.15 3.95 9.62
N GLY A 541 -30.36 2.86 10.38
CA GLY A 541 -29.55 1.64 10.31
C GLY A 541 -30.34 0.44 9.78
N PHE A 542 -29.64 -0.54 9.21
CA PHE A 542 -29.91 -1.99 9.35
C PHE A 542 -28.59 -2.75 9.12
N CYS A 543 -27.77 -2.96 10.16
CA CYS A 543 -27.67 -4.26 10.80
C CYS A 543 -29.02 -4.86 11.22
N SER A 544 -29.23 -6.16 10.99
CA SER A 544 -30.16 -6.95 11.79
C SER A 544 -29.47 -8.17 12.38
N VAL A 545 -29.35 -8.12 13.71
CA VAL A 545 -29.48 -9.30 14.57
C VAL A 545 -30.99 -9.52 14.72
N SER A 546 -31.48 -10.74 14.55
CA SER A 546 -32.88 -11.07 14.90
C SER A 546 -32.97 -11.30 16.41
N PRO A 547 -33.98 -10.77 17.09
CA PRO A 547 -35.12 -11.62 17.43
C PRO A 547 -36.51 -10.94 17.30
N VAL A 548 -37.45 -11.75 16.81
CA VAL A 548 -38.92 -11.79 17.01
C VAL A 548 -39.60 -10.58 17.71
N GLY A 549 -40.47 -9.87 16.98
CA GLY A 549 -41.70 -9.28 17.52
C GLY A 549 -41.94 -7.77 17.31
N ASN A 550 -42.93 -7.46 16.46
CA ASN A 550 -43.79 -6.26 16.37
C ASN A 550 -43.24 -4.93 15.77
N VAL A 551 -43.46 -4.83 14.45
CA VAL A 551 -43.70 -3.68 13.51
C VAL A 551 -44.16 -2.36 14.22
N THR A 552 -43.77 -1.13 13.82
CA THR A 552 -44.23 -0.39 12.61
C THR A 552 -43.51 0.96 12.42
N ILE A 553 -43.31 1.35 11.15
CA ILE A 553 -42.73 2.61 10.60
C ILE A 553 -43.78 3.75 10.58
N TRP A 554 -43.41 5.05 10.54
CA TRP A 554 -44.01 6.10 9.66
C TRP A 554 -43.19 7.43 9.60
N ASN A 555 -43.45 8.19 8.53
CA ASN A 555 -42.64 9.23 7.83
C ASN A 555 -42.76 10.71 8.30
N GLU A 556 -41.72 11.50 7.95
CA GLU A 556 -41.59 12.94 7.58
C GLU A 556 -42.14 14.11 8.45
N GLY A 557 -41.25 15.09 8.77
CA GLY A 557 -41.55 16.55 8.70
C GLY A 557 -41.59 17.43 9.98
N ALA A 558 -40.53 18.21 10.20
CA ALA A 558 -40.44 19.59 10.79
C ALA A 558 -40.89 19.96 12.24
N THR A 559 -39.87 20.20 13.10
CA THR A 559 -39.58 21.29 14.08
C THR A 559 -40.66 21.93 15.00
N VAL A 560 -40.41 21.94 16.33
CA VAL A 560 -40.56 23.10 17.27
C VAL A 560 -39.58 22.95 18.47
N CYS A 561 -38.93 24.04 18.86
CA CYS A 561 -37.74 24.13 19.72
C CYS A 561 -38.00 24.42 21.22
N GLY A 562 -36.96 24.22 22.04
CA GLY A 562 -36.58 25.09 23.19
C GLY A 562 -36.35 24.36 24.51
N PRO A 563 -35.71 24.98 25.52
CA PRO A 563 -34.53 25.87 25.50
C PRO A 563 -33.22 25.05 25.58
N ARG A 564 -32.15 25.51 24.94
CA ARG A 564 -30.83 24.86 24.95
C ARG A 564 -29.97 25.30 26.14
#